data_AF-A0A3C0IVQ8-F1
#
_entry.id   AF-A0A3C0IVQ8-F1
#
_cell.length_a   1.000
_cell.length_b   1.000
_cell.length_c   1.000
_cell.angle_alpha   90.00
_cell.angle_beta   90.00
_cell.angle_gamma   90.00
#
_symmetry.space_group_name_H-M   'P 1'
#
loop_
_entity.id
_entity.type
_entity.pdbx_description
1 polymer ?
#
loop_
_entity_poly.entity_id
_entity_poly.type
_entity_poly.pdbx_seq_one_letter_code
_entity_poly.pdbx_strand_id
1 'polypeptide(L)'
;HGCLEVMAAGPSIAAAAIRAVSTGASTRIRELAGGRIEEITAEVVSDAADQGDALAQGLIRESGRYLGIGIANAVNLLSPEIVVIGGGVARAGDILFDEVRSTVQKRAFTTMVNLPPIVPSDKGEDASSIGAAALVFEEMLAVGRITDLMRAGGTRADMNGP
;
A
#
# COMPACT_ATOMS: atom_id res chain seq x y z
N HIS A 1 0.61 16.88 14.26
CA HIS A 1 -0.23 16.48 13.11
C HIS A 1 0.69 16.20 11.93
N GLY A 2 0.59 15.05 11.25
CA GLY A 2 1.50 14.72 10.15
C GLY A 2 1.93 13.26 10.04
N CYS A 3 1.16 12.31 10.56
CA CYS A 3 1.41 10.90 10.26
C CYS A 3 1.18 10.67 8.77
N LEU A 4 2.11 10.00 8.10
CA LEU A 4 2.03 9.70 6.66
C LEU A 4 0.72 9.00 6.31
N GLU A 5 0.29 8.07 7.15
CA GLU A 5 -0.98 7.35 7.03
C GLU A 5 -2.18 8.29 7.01
N VAL A 6 -2.20 9.29 7.89
CA VAL A 6 -3.29 10.28 7.97
C VAL A 6 -3.29 11.23 6.76
N MET A 7 -2.22 11.30 5.97
CA MET A 7 -2.14 12.17 4.79
C MET A 7 -2.36 11.41 3.47
N ALA A 8 -2.06 10.11 3.44
CA ALA A 8 -2.04 9.32 2.20
C ALA A 8 -3.08 8.20 2.15
N ALA A 9 -3.73 7.84 3.26
CA ALA A 9 -4.68 6.72 3.27
C ALA A 9 -6.05 7.09 2.68
N GLY A 10 -6.81 6.05 2.29
CA GLY A 10 -8.17 6.19 1.75
C GLY A 10 -9.12 7.06 2.61
N PRO A 11 -9.17 6.89 3.96
CA PRO A 11 -9.99 7.74 4.81
C PRO A 11 -9.67 9.24 4.68
N SER A 12 -8.41 9.58 4.39
CA SER A 12 -7.98 10.97 4.22
C SER A 12 -8.46 11.56 2.90
N ILE A 13 -8.44 10.76 1.83
CA ILE A 13 -9.00 11.12 0.52
C ILE A 13 -10.50 11.36 0.65
N ALA A 14 -11.22 10.43 1.28
CA ALA A 14 -12.67 10.55 1.52
C ALA A 14 -12.99 11.80 2.35
N ALA A 15 -12.25 12.03 3.45
CA ALA A 15 -12.45 13.22 4.29
C ALA A 15 -12.17 14.53 3.52
N ALA A 16 -11.17 14.55 2.64
CA ALA A 16 -10.90 15.71 1.79
C ALA A 16 -12.01 15.96 0.77
N ALA A 17 -12.52 14.90 0.15
CA ALA A 17 -13.65 14.97 -0.77
C ALA A 17 -14.93 15.45 -0.08
N ILE A 18 -15.26 14.92 1.11
CA ILE A 18 -16.39 15.37 1.92
C ILE A 18 -16.30 16.87 2.21
N ARG A 19 -15.12 17.36 2.62
CA ARG A 19 -14.91 18.81 2.84
C ARG A 19 -15.17 19.62 1.57
N ALA A 20 -14.58 19.22 0.45
CA ALA A 20 -14.73 19.92 -0.83
C ALA A 20 -16.20 19.98 -1.30
N VAL A 21 -16.89 18.84 -1.26
CA VAL A 21 -18.31 18.74 -1.62
C VAL A 21 -19.18 19.58 -0.69
N SER A 22 -18.88 19.59 0.61
CA SER A 22 -19.61 20.38 1.61
C SER A 22 -19.46 21.88 1.40
N THR A 23 -18.33 22.32 0.84
CA THR A 23 -18.08 23.72 0.46
C THR A 23 -18.64 24.10 -0.91
N GLY A 24 -19.36 23.21 -1.58
CA GLY A 24 -20.00 23.49 -2.87
C GLY A 24 -19.07 23.36 -4.08
N ALA A 25 -18.01 22.55 -3.99
CA ALA A 25 -17.16 22.30 -5.14
C ALA A 25 -17.94 21.64 -6.30
N SER A 26 -17.65 22.08 -7.53
CA SER A 26 -18.17 21.42 -8.74
C SER A 26 -17.42 20.11 -8.96
N THR A 27 -18.10 18.98 -8.77
CA THR A 27 -17.52 17.64 -8.90
C THR A 27 -18.60 16.57 -9.09
N ARG A 28 -18.25 15.50 -9.80
CA ARG A 28 -19.06 14.28 -9.96
C ARG A 28 -19.09 13.40 -8.71
N ILE A 29 -18.20 13.62 -7.74
CA ILE A 29 -18.12 12.80 -6.51
C ILE A 29 -19.48 12.72 -5.81
N ARG A 30 -20.19 13.84 -5.69
CA ARG A 30 -21.51 13.87 -5.04
C ARG A 30 -22.57 13.08 -5.82
N GLU A 31 -22.52 13.13 -7.14
CA GLU A 31 -23.43 12.38 -8.01
C GLU A 31 -23.18 10.87 -7.88
N LEU A 32 -21.91 10.46 -7.94
CA LEU A 32 -21.50 9.06 -7.82
C LEU A 32 -21.76 8.50 -6.41
N ALA A 33 -21.75 9.34 -5.38
CA ALA A 33 -22.19 9.00 -4.02
C ALA A 33 -23.73 8.95 -3.85
N GLY A 34 -24.51 9.00 -4.94
CA GLY A 34 -25.97 9.00 -4.88
C GLY A 34 -26.56 10.23 -4.16
N GLY A 35 -25.84 11.35 -4.20
CA GLY A 35 -26.24 12.62 -3.57
C GLY A 35 -26.03 12.70 -2.05
N ARG A 36 -25.55 11.63 -1.41
CA ARG A 36 -25.35 11.54 0.05
C ARG A 36 -23.89 11.77 0.40
N ILE A 37 -23.62 12.65 1.36
CA ILE A 37 -22.24 12.98 1.77
C ILE A 37 -21.61 11.79 2.51
N GLU A 38 -22.44 11.04 3.25
CA GLU A 38 -22.06 9.93 4.09
C GLU A 38 -21.55 8.72 3.28
N GLU A 39 -21.88 8.67 2.00
CA GLU A 39 -21.48 7.62 1.06
C GLU A 39 -20.20 7.98 0.28
N ILE A 40 -19.60 9.14 0.55
CA ILE A 40 -18.35 9.53 -0.10
C ILE A 40 -17.20 8.71 0.49
N THR A 41 -16.71 7.75 -0.29
CA THR A 41 -15.54 6.92 0.03
C THR A 41 -14.35 7.25 -0.87
N ALA A 42 -13.19 6.66 -0.56
CA ALA A 42 -12.01 6.78 -1.44
C ALA A 42 -12.27 6.12 -2.80
N GLU A 43 -13.03 5.03 -2.82
CA GLU A 43 -13.45 4.33 -4.03
C GLU A 43 -14.31 5.25 -4.92
N VAL A 44 -15.29 5.96 -4.36
CA VAL A 44 -16.10 6.95 -5.11
C VAL A 44 -15.23 8.06 -5.71
N VAL A 45 -14.20 8.49 -4.97
CA VAL A 45 -13.24 9.48 -5.49
C VAL A 45 -12.39 8.89 -6.62
N SER A 46 -11.97 7.63 -6.52
CA SER A 46 -11.26 6.93 -7.60
C SER A 46 -12.13 6.85 -8.86
N ASP A 47 -13.39 6.43 -8.72
CA ASP A 47 -14.34 6.33 -9.84
C ASP A 47 -14.58 7.70 -10.50
N ALA A 48 -14.66 8.78 -9.71
CA ALA A 48 -14.76 10.13 -10.24
C ALA A 48 -13.50 10.53 -11.01
N ALA A 49 -12.31 10.20 -10.50
CA ALA A 49 -11.04 10.53 -11.13
C ALA A 49 -10.87 9.81 -12.47
N ASP A 50 -11.27 8.54 -12.55
CA ASP A 50 -11.28 7.73 -13.77
C ASP A 50 -12.24 8.29 -14.83
N GLN A 51 -13.33 8.95 -14.38
CA GLN A 51 -14.26 9.68 -15.25
C GLN A 51 -13.78 11.10 -15.62
N GLY A 52 -12.54 11.47 -15.27
CA GLY A 52 -11.95 12.75 -15.63
C GLY A 52 -12.30 13.92 -14.70
N ASP A 53 -12.83 13.66 -13.50
CA ASP A 53 -13.13 14.71 -12.52
C ASP A 53 -11.85 15.36 -11.97
N ALA A 54 -11.65 16.64 -12.28
CA ALA A 54 -10.41 17.35 -11.95
C ALA A 54 -10.16 17.45 -10.44
N LEU A 55 -11.21 17.57 -9.62
CA LEU A 55 -11.08 17.63 -8.17
C LEU A 55 -10.64 16.29 -7.62
N ALA A 56 -11.31 15.21 -8.03
CA ALA A 56 -10.99 13.85 -7.62
C ALA A 56 -9.54 13.48 -7.97
N GLN A 57 -9.12 13.74 -9.22
CA GLN A 57 -7.74 13.53 -9.62
C GLN A 57 -6.75 14.37 -8.79
N GLY A 58 -7.13 15.60 -8.43
CA GLY A 58 -6.34 16.47 -7.57
C GLY A 58 -6.15 15.90 -6.16
N LEU A 59 -7.20 15.34 -5.57
CA LEU A 59 -7.15 14.70 -4.26
C LEU A 59 -6.25 13.46 -4.26
N ILE A 60 -6.34 12.63 -5.30
CA ILE A 60 -5.48 11.44 -5.45
C ILE A 60 -4.02 11.86 -5.61
N ARG A 61 -3.74 12.88 -6.45
CA ARG A 61 -2.39 13.45 -6.59
C ARG A 61 -1.87 13.99 -5.26
N GLU A 62 -2.70 14.67 -4.48
CA GLU A 62 -2.27 15.16 -3.17
C GLU A 62 -1.83 14.02 -2.23
N SER A 63 -2.60 12.94 -2.16
CA SER A 63 -2.20 11.74 -1.41
C SER A 63 -0.93 11.09 -1.98
N GLY A 64 -0.82 10.98 -3.30
CA GLY A 64 0.38 10.47 -3.99
C GLY A 64 1.63 11.30 -3.69
N ARG A 65 1.49 12.63 -3.60
CA ARG A 65 2.57 13.54 -3.21
C ARG A 65 3.03 13.28 -1.78
N TYR A 66 2.12 13.14 -0.81
CA TYR A 66 2.51 12.81 0.56
C TYR A 66 3.19 11.45 0.65
N LEU A 67 2.65 10.44 -0.03
CA LEU A 67 3.23 9.12 -0.09
C LEU A 67 4.64 9.14 -0.71
N GLY A 68 4.81 9.85 -1.83
CA GLY A 68 6.10 10.02 -2.49
C GLY A 68 7.14 10.73 -1.63
N ILE A 69 6.74 11.67 -0.76
CA ILE A 69 7.66 12.28 0.23
C ILE A 69 8.17 11.22 1.21
N GLY A 70 7.27 10.39 1.75
CA GLY A 70 7.65 9.31 2.65
C GLY A 70 8.59 8.30 1.99
N ILE A 71 8.28 7.91 0.75
CA ILE A 71 9.10 6.99 -0.03
C ILE A 71 10.47 7.60 -0.36
N ALA A 72 10.55 8.88 -0.74
CA ALA A 72 11.82 9.54 -1.00
C ALA A 72 12.75 9.50 0.22
N ASN A 73 12.19 9.70 1.42
CA ASN A 73 12.95 9.59 2.66
C ASN A 73 13.44 8.15 2.88
N ALA A 74 12.58 7.14 2.66
CA ALA A 74 12.98 5.74 2.76
C ALA A 74 14.06 5.36 1.75
N VAL A 75 13.95 5.83 0.50
CA VAL A 75 14.96 5.63 -0.55
C VAL A 75 16.30 6.22 -0.14
N ASN A 76 16.30 7.46 0.36
CA ASN A 76 17.52 8.14 0.80
C ASN A 76 18.20 7.44 1.99
N LEU A 77 17.43 6.81 2.88
CA LEU A 77 17.95 6.18 4.09
C LEU A 77 18.37 4.72 3.89
N LEU A 78 17.62 3.98 3.07
CA LEU A 78 17.74 2.52 2.98
C LEU A 78 18.35 2.06 1.66
N SER A 79 18.33 2.89 0.61
CA SER A 79 18.73 2.52 -0.75
C SER A 79 18.17 1.15 -1.20
N PRO A 80 16.84 0.95 -1.14
CA PRO A 80 16.25 -0.34 -1.45
C PRO A 80 16.35 -0.64 -2.95
N GLU A 81 16.31 -1.93 -3.31
CA GLU A 81 16.28 -2.37 -4.71
C GLU A 81 14.90 -2.21 -5.36
N ILE A 82 13.82 -2.20 -4.58
CA ILE A 82 12.43 -2.09 -5.05
C ILE A 82 11.55 -1.46 -3.97
N VAL A 83 10.53 -0.71 -4.39
CA VAL A 83 9.46 -0.22 -3.52
C VAL A 83 8.12 -0.78 -4.00
N VAL A 84 7.50 -1.61 -3.17
CA VAL A 84 6.18 -2.18 -3.44
C VAL A 84 5.13 -1.45 -2.59
N ILE A 85 4.10 -0.89 -3.24
CA ILE A 85 2.99 -0.20 -2.56
C ILE A 85 1.77 -1.12 -2.58
N GLY A 86 1.32 -1.52 -1.39
CA GLY A 86 0.12 -2.34 -1.19
C GLY A 86 -1.03 -1.59 -0.52
N GLY A 87 -2.09 -2.34 -0.20
CA GLY A 87 -3.27 -1.81 0.49
C GLY A 87 -4.24 -1.05 -0.42
N GLY A 88 -5.33 -0.57 0.16
CA GLY A 88 -6.43 0.04 -0.61
C GLY A 88 -6.05 1.30 -1.39
N VAL A 89 -5.03 2.05 -0.93
CA VAL A 89 -4.54 3.23 -1.65
C VAL A 89 -3.93 2.87 -3.00
N ALA A 90 -3.28 1.72 -3.13
CA ALA A 90 -2.69 1.28 -4.39
C ALA A 90 -3.73 1.05 -5.51
N ARG A 91 -5.02 0.92 -5.15
CA ARG A 91 -6.13 0.81 -6.11
C ARG A 91 -6.42 2.12 -6.86
N ALA A 92 -5.92 3.26 -6.40
CA ALA A 92 -6.08 4.55 -7.09
C ALA A 92 -5.28 4.67 -8.40
N GLY A 93 -4.57 3.60 -8.79
CA GLY A 93 -4.03 3.43 -10.14
C GLY A 93 -2.95 4.44 -10.53
N ASP A 94 -2.80 4.64 -11.84
CA ASP A 94 -1.67 5.36 -12.42
C ASP A 94 -1.58 6.82 -11.94
N ILE A 95 -2.71 7.48 -11.69
CA ILE A 95 -2.73 8.86 -11.16
C ILE A 95 -1.94 8.96 -9.85
N LEU A 96 -2.10 7.99 -8.95
CA LEU A 96 -1.36 7.94 -7.70
C LEU A 96 0.12 7.62 -7.97
N PHE A 97 0.40 6.57 -8.73
CA PHE A 97 1.75 6.07 -8.93
C PHE A 97 2.63 7.07 -9.69
N ASP A 98 2.07 7.79 -10.66
CA ASP A 98 2.80 8.81 -11.41
C ASP A 98 3.18 10.00 -10.52
N GLU A 99 2.27 10.44 -9.64
CA GLU A 99 2.57 11.50 -8.70
C GLU A 99 3.59 11.06 -7.63
N VAL A 100 3.51 9.80 -7.17
CA VAL A 100 4.51 9.21 -6.28
C VAL A 100 5.90 9.22 -6.94
N ARG A 101 6.02 8.67 -8.16
CA ARG A 101 7.29 8.61 -8.91
C ARG A 101 7.86 10.00 -9.16
N SER A 102 7.02 10.93 -9.62
CA SER A 102 7.36 12.34 -9.82
C SER A 102 7.89 12.98 -8.54
N THR A 103 7.24 12.72 -7.40
CA THR A 103 7.65 13.27 -6.11
C THR A 103 8.97 12.67 -5.62
N VAL A 104 9.16 11.36 -5.76
CA VAL A 104 10.40 10.67 -5.39
C VAL A 104 11.56 11.19 -6.23
N GLN A 105 11.37 11.31 -7.55
CA GLN A 105 12.39 11.83 -8.45
C GLN A 105 12.86 13.23 -8.08
N LYS A 106 11.95 14.10 -7.62
CA LYS A 106 12.25 15.48 -7.20
C LYS A 106 12.97 15.57 -5.85
N ARG A 107 12.92 14.52 -5.01
CA ARG A 107 13.30 14.60 -3.59
C ARG A 107 14.39 13.62 -3.17
N ALA A 108 14.58 12.52 -3.89
CA ALA A 108 15.68 11.61 -3.63
C ALA A 108 17.01 12.25 -4.06
N PHE A 109 18.09 12.01 -3.30
CA PHE A 109 19.44 12.45 -3.67
C PHE A 109 19.95 11.57 -4.81
N THR A 110 19.80 12.04 -6.05
CA THR A 110 19.96 11.22 -7.27
C THR A 110 21.35 11.30 -7.92
N THR A 111 22.37 11.81 -7.24
CA THR A 111 23.67 12.05 -7.93
C THR A 111 24.46 10.76 -8.22
N MET A 112 24.14 9.60 -7.62
CA MET A 112 24.87 8.34 -7.87
C MET A 112 24.03 7.05 -7.91
N VAL A 113 22.71 7.08 -7.67
CA VAL A 113 21.90 5.86 -7.52
C VAL A 113 20.70 5.88 -8.47
N ASN A 114 20.52 4.81 -9.25
CA ASN A 114 19.30 4.57 -10.00
C ASN A 114 18.12 4.49 -9.01
N LEU A 115 17.06 5.25 -9.23
CA LEU A 115 15.86 5.17 -8.39
C LEU A 115 15.27 3.76 -8.47
N PRO A 116 14.84 3.18 -7.33
CA PRO A 116 14.23 1.86 -7.37
C PRO A 116 12.91 1.89 -8.13
N PRO A 117 12.55 0.80 -8.83
CA PRO A 117 11.22 0.63 -9.36
C PRO A 117 10.17 0.76 -8.24
N ILE A 118 9.13 1.55 -8.52
CA ILE A 118 7.98 1.74 -7.64
C ILE A 118 6.77 1.07 -8.30
N VAL A 119 6.31 -0.03 -7.70
CA VAL A 119 5.33 -0.94 -8.27
C VAL A 119 4.15 -1.20 -7.33
N PRO A 120 2.93 -1.45 -7.85
CA PRO A 120 1.84 -1.95 -7.04
C PRO A 120 2.12 -3.38 -6.56
N SER A 121 1.58 -3.74 -5.40
CA SER A 121 1.54 -5.12 -4.95
C SER A 121 0.63 -5.96 -5.86
N ASP A 122 1.12 -7.09 -6.35
CA ASP A 122 0.34 -8.10 -7.08
C ASP A 122 -0.62 -8.88 -6.16
N LYS A 123 -0.33 -8.92 -4.86
CA LYS A 123 -0.90 -9.90 -3.93
C LYS A 123 -2.27 -9.53 -3.35
N GLY A 124 -2.82 -8.37 -3.72
CA GLY A 124 -4.17 -7.95 -3.33
C GLY A 124 -4.44 -8.09 -1.82
N GLU A 125 -5.62 -8.64 -1.49
CA GLU A 125 -6.06 -8.88 -0.11
C GLU A 125 -5.34 -10.05 0.57
N ASP A 126 -4.77 -10.97 -0.22
CA ASP A 126 -4.10 -12.18 0.27
C ASP A 126 -2.68 -11.91 0.81
N ALA A 127 -2.12 -10.72 0.55
CA ALA A 127 -0.77 -10.36 0.96
C ALA A 127 -0.50 -10.60 2.45
N SER A 128 -1.48 -10.28 3.31
CA SER A 128 -1.38 -10.47 4.76
C SER A 128 -1.36 -11.95 5.15
N SER A 129 -2.25 -12.75 4.56
CA SER A 129 -2.35 -14.19 4.83
C SER A 129 -1.11 -14.95 4.32
N ILE A 130 -0.62 -14.59 3.13
CA ILE A 130 0.61 -15.13 2.56
C ILE A 130 1.82 -14.76 3.43
N GLY A 131 1.90 -13.51 3.88
CA GLY A 131 2.98 -13.07 4.78
C GLY A 131 2.97 -13.82 6.12
N ALA A 132 1.80 -14.03 6.71
CA ALA A 132 1.66 -14.82 7.94
C ALA A 132 2.09 -16.27 7.73
N ALA A 133 1.67 -16.90 6.63
CA ALA A 133 2.11 -18.25 6.29
C ALA A 133 3.62 -18.32 6.05
N ALA A 134 4.19 -17.33 5.36
CA ALA A 134 5.62 -17.25 5.10
C ALA A 134 6.44 -17.16 6.39
N LEU A 135 6.00 -16.37 7.38
CA LEU A 135 6.66 -16.30 8.69
C LEU A 135 6.61 -17.64 9.43
N VAL A 136 5.48 -18.36 9.36
CA VAL A 136 5.38 -19.71 9.94
C VAL A 136 6.32 -20.68 9.23
N PHE A 137 6.38 -20.64 7.89
CA PHE A 137 7.28 -21.47 7.11
C PHE A 137 8.76 -21.15 7.36
N GLU A 138 9.13 -19.88 7.44
CA GLU A 138 10.49 -19.44 7.77
C GLU A 138 10.93 -19.99 9.14
N GLU A 139 10.06 -19.86 10.14
CA GLU A 139 10.28 -20.38 11.48
C GLU A 139 10.37 -21.92 11.46
N MET A 140 9.54 -22.62 10.65
CA MET A 140 9.60 -24.09 10.52
C MET A 140 10.83 -24.59 9.77
N LEU A 141 11.32 -23.83 8.80
CA LEU A 141 12.47 -24.17 7.96
C LEU A 141 13.81 -23.69 8.55
N ALA A 142 13.77 -22.90 9.63
CA ALA A 142 14.95 -22.54 10.39
C ALA A 142 15.68 -23.81 10.85
N VAL A 143 16.96 -23.90 10.48
CA VAL A 143 17.82 -25.10 10.52
C VAL A 143 17.81 -25.84 11.88
N GLY A 144 17.49 -25.16 12.98
CA GLY A 144 17.38 -25.78 14.30
C GLY A 144 16.22 -26.79 14.47
N ARG A 145 15.04 -26.52 13.89
CA ARG A 145 13.82 -27.30 14.20
C ARG A 145 13.58 -28.51 13.32
N ILE A 146 14.17 -28.55 12.11
CA ILE A 146 14.17 -29.75 11.27
C ILE A 146 14.91 -30.88 12.00
N THR A 147 16.03 -30.58 12.66
CA THR A 147 16.76 -31.53 13.50
C THR A 147 15.91 -32.08 14.66
N ASP A 148 15.11 -31.23 15.30
CA ASP A 148 14.25 -31.64 16.41
C ASP A 148 13.02 -32.43 15.95
N LEU A 149 12.43 -32.10 14.79
CA LEU A 149 11.35 -32.87 14.16
C LEU A 149 11.82 -34.24 13.68
N MET A 150 13.01 -34.34 13.08
CA MET A 150 13.60 -35.62 12.70
C MET A 150 13.91 -36.51 13.91
N ARG A 151 14.31 -35.91 15.04
CA ARG A 151 14.52 -36.62 16.31
C ARG A 151 13.22 -37.09 16.95
N ALA A 152 12.16 -36.29 16.89
CA ALA A 152 10.84 -36.66 17.44
C ALA A 152 10.12 -37.75 16.60
N GLY A 153 10.39 -37.84 15.30
CA GLY A 153 9.82 -38.87 14.42
C GLY A 153 10.53 -40.23 14.44
N GLY A 154 11.72 -40.33 15.05
CA GLY A 154 12.55 -41.54 15.06
C GLY A 154 12.24 -42.58 16.16
N THR A 155 11.40 -42.25 17.15
CA THR A 155 11.24 -43.07 18.37
C THR A 155 10.00 -43.98 18.32
N ARG A 156 9.85 -44.79 17.27
CA ARG A 156 8.75 -45.78 17.17
C ARG A 156 9.10 -47.04 16.36
N ALA A 157 10.32 -47.57 16.53
CA ALA A 157 10.75 -48.75 15.78
C ALA A 157 11.56 -49.76 16.62
N ASP A 158 11.12 -50.09 17.84
CA ASP A 158 11.79 -51.08 18.68
C ASP A 158 10.98 -51.46 19.93
N MET A 159 9.81 -52.07 19.72
CA MET A 159 9.15 -52.88 20.76
C MET A 159 8.53 -54.13 20.12
N ASN A 160 9.37 -55.13 19.83
CA ASN A 160 8.97 -56.54 19.73
C ASN A 160 10.16 -57.41 20.13
N GLY A 161 10.19 -57.79 21.41
CA GLY A 161 11.09 -58.80 21.93
C GLY A 161 10.56 -60.22 21.68
N PRO A 162 11.40 -61.23 21.92
CA PRO A 162 11.00 -62.46 22.58
C PRO A 162 11.41 -62.46 24.05
#